data_AF-C0QH08-F1
#
_entry.id   AF-C0QH08-F1
#
_cell.length_a   1.000
_cell.length_b   1.000
_cell.length_c   1.000
_cell.angle_alpha   90.00
_cell.angle_beta   90.00
_cell.angle_gamma   90.00
#
_symmetry.space_group_name_H-M   'P 1'
#
loop_
_entity.id
_entity.type
_entity.pdbx_description
1 polymer ?
#
loop_
_entity_poly.entity_id
_entity_poly.type
_entity_poly.pdbx_seq_one_letter_code
_entity_poly.pdbx_strand_id
1 'polypeptide(L)'
;MKKMIKAFNEYMKKAKQESARQYSVPAAQTSDETFSQGWIGVDLDGTLANSERSFTLAKIGEPVPKMAELVRSMVKSGVRVKIFTARAGDTEQVQLVKTWLRTNGFPDFEVTNVKDYDMIRLYDDRAVQVIANTGEIVEGPRS
;
A
#
# COMPACT_ATOMS: atom_id res chain seq x y z
N MET A 1 -11.24 22.23 -40.49
CA MET A 1 -10.50 23.24 -39.68
C MET A 1 -11.42 24.14 -38.84
N LYS A 2 -12.41 24.84 -39.41
CA LYS A 2 -13.31 25.75 -38.66
C LYS A 2 -14.12 25.11 -37.52
N LYS A 3 -14.53 23.83 -37.66
CA LYS A 3 -15.25 23.08 -36.60
C LYS A 3 -14.37 22.78 -35.37
N MET A 4 -13.09 22.47 -35.56
CA MET A 4 -12.17 22.18 -34.45
C MET A 4 -11.83 23.43 -33.64
N ILE A 5 -11.64 24.57 -34.32
CA ILE A 5 -11.39 25.87 -33.66
C ILE A 5 -12.63 26.28 -32.83
N LYS A 6 -13.83 26.01 -33.33
CA LYS A 6 -15.07 26.27 -32.57
C LYS A 6 -15.17 25.40 -31.31
N ALA A 7 -14.86 24.11 -31.42
CA ALA A 7 -14.87 23.20 -30.27
C ALA A 7 -13.82 23.58 -29.21
N PHE A 8 -12.63 24.00 -29.64
CA PHE A 8 -11.59 24.49 -28.73
C PHE A 8 -12.01 25.78 -28.02
N ASN A 9 -12.61 26.72 -28.73
CA ASN A 9 -13.10 27.97 -28.12
C ASN A 9 -14.28 27.72 -27.16
N GLU A 10 -15.15 26.76 -27.47
CA GLU A 10 -16.22 26.33 -26.55
C GLU A 10 -15.64 25.66 -25.30
N TYR A 11 -14.62 24.82 -25.44
CA TYR A 11 -13.89 24.21 -24.32
C TYR A 11 -13.25 25.28 -23.43
N MET A 12 -12.52 26.23 -24.01
CA MET A 12 -11.87 27.31 -23.26
C MET A 12 -12.88 28.22 -22.56
N LYS A 13 -14.07 28.42 -23.15
CA LYS A 13 -15.15 29.19 -22.53
C LYS A 13 -15.77 28.44 -21.35
N LYS A 14 -15.97 27.13 -21.45
CA LYS A 14 -16.42 26.27 -20.34
C LYS A 14 -15.40 26.24 -19.21
N ALA A 15 -14.12 26.06 -19.52
CA ALA A 15 -13.06 26.05 -18.52
C ALA A 15 -12.92 27.39 -17.76
N LYS A 16 -13.11 28.53 -18.44
CA LYS A 16 -13.18 29.85 -17.79
C LYS A 16 -14.41 30.00 -16.88
N GLN A 17 -15.55 29.43 -17.26
CA GLN A 17 -16.76 29.44 -16.43
C GLN A 17 -16.64 28.50 -15.23
N GLU A 18 -15.98 27.35 -15.37
CA GLU A 18 -15.71 26.40 -14.29
C GLU A 18 -14.65 26.93 -13.31
N SER A 19 -13.58 27.57 -13.78
CA SER A 19 -12.58 28.20 -12.90
C SER A 19 -13.11 29.44 -12.17
N ALA A 20 -14.11 30.12 -12.73
CA ALA A 20 -14.82 31.22 -12.07
C ALA A 20 -15.91 30.75 -11.10
N ARG A 21 -16.25 29.45 -11.05
CA ARG A 21 -17.08 28.92 -9.96
C ARG A 21 -16.24 28.94 -8.69
N GLN A 22 -16.55 29.89 -7.83
CA GLN A 22 -16.09 29.89 -6.46
C GLN A 22 -16.66 28.66 -5.76
N TYR A 23 -15.83 27.64 -5.56
CA TYR A 23 -16.15 26.52 -4.70
C TYR A 23 -16.18 27.06 -3.27
N SER A 24 -17.38 27.23 -2.71
CA SER A 24 -17.53 27.43 -1.28
C SER A 24 -17.17 26.11 -0.60
N VAL A 25 -15.96 26.01 -0.08
CA VAL A 25 -15.60 24.99 0.90
C VAL A 25 -16.40 25.34 2.16
N PRO A 26 -17.27 24.45 2.67
CA PRO A 26 -17.87 24.66 3.98
C PRO A 26 -16.74 24.89 5.00
N ALA A 27 -16.89 25.88 5.88
CA ALA A 27 -15.97 26.09 6.98
C ALA A 27 -15.76 24.75 7.70
N ALA A 28 -14.49 24.39 7.92
CA ALA A 28 -14.08 23.14 8.52
C ALA A 28 -14.96 22.83 9.74
N GLN A 29 -15.82 21.81 9.58
CA GLN A 29 -16.41 21.17 10.75
C GLN A 29 -15.24 20.58 11.51
N THR A 30 -15.07 20.98 12.76
CA THR A 30 -14.17 20.35 13.70
C THR A 30 -14.72 18.95 13.97
N SER A 31 -14.52 18.04 13.03
CA SER A 31 -14.64 16.62 13.31
C SER A 31 -13.54 16.31 14.32
N ASP A 32 -13.94 15.67 15.40
CA ASP A 32 -13.06 14.95 16.30
C ASP A 32 -12.52 13.74 15.52
N GLU A 33 -11.78 14.01 14.44
CA GLU A 33 -11.21 13.04 13.54
C GLU A 33 -10.11 12.34 14.34
N THR A 34 -10.47 11.18 14.89
CA THR A 34 -9.51 10.13 15.15
C THR A 34 -8.84 9.86 13.81
N PHE A 35 -7.72 10.56 13.53
CA PHE A 35 -6.86 10.21 12.41
C PHE A 35 -6.61 8.72 12.54
N SER A 36 -7.16 7.96 11.59
CA SER A 36 -6.84 6.56 11.38
C SER A 36 -5.32 6.48 11.46
N GLN A 37 -4.79 5.86 12.52
CA GLN A 37 -3.36 5.61 12.60
C GLN A 37 -3.05 4.75 11.36
N GLY A 38 -2.37 5.36 10.38
CA GLY A 38 -2.07 4.72 9.12
C GLY A 38 -1.42 3.35 9.34
N TRP A 39 -1.53 2.46 8.35
CA TRP A 39 -1.01 1.12 8.47
C TRP A 39 0.28 0.93 7.67
N ILE A 40 1.10 -0.02 8.15
CA ILE A 40 2.31 -0.47 7.49
C ILE A 40 2.00 -1.77 6.76
N GLY A 41 2.23 -1.76 5.44
CA GLY A 41 2.19 -2.97 4.61
C GLY A 41 3.51 -3.73 4.72
N VAL A 42 3.44 -5.03 4.92
CA VAL A 42 4.59 -5.92 4.91
C VAL A 42 4.33 -7.04 3.91
N ASP A 43 5.16 -7.13 2.88
CA ASP A 43 5.11 -8.25 1.94
C ASP A 43 5.47 -9.58 2.63
N LEU A 44 5.01 -10.68 2.04
CA LEU A 44 5.24 -12.02 2.54
C LEU A 44 6.46 -12.67 1.89
N ASP A 45 6.38 -13.05 0.61
CA ASP A 45 7.33 -13.96 -0.03
C ASP A 45 8.60 -13.26 -0.53
N GLY A 46 9.69 -13.47 0.19
CA GLY A 46 10.96 -12.75 0.00
C GLY A 46 11.19 -11.68 1.07
N THR A 47 10.14 -11.32 1.83
CA THR A 47 10.16 -10.22 2.80
C THR A 47 10.00 -10.72 4.24
N LEU A 48 8.79 -11.11 4.65
CA LEU A 48 8.52 -11.65 5.99
C LEU A 48 8.82 -13.16 6.06
N ALA A 49 8.64 -13.87 4.96
CA ALA A 49 8.98 -15.27 4.78
C ALA A 49 10.07 -15.40 3.71
N ASN A 50 10.98 -16.36 3.87
CA ASN A 50 11.97 -16.64 2.84
C ASN A 50 11.26 -17.03 1.53
N SER A 51 11.76 -16.54 0.40
CA SER A 51 11.29 -16.98 -0.91
C SER A 51 11.62 -18.46 -1.06
N GLU A 52 10.61 -19.32 -1.15
CA GLU A 52 10.82 -20.73 -1.50
C GLU A 52 11.22 -20.81 -2.99
N ARG A 53 12.30 -21.52 -3.32
CA ARG A 53 12.67 -21.81 -4.72
C ARG A 53 11.71 -22.81 -5.38
N SER A 54 10.83 -23.43 -4.60
CA SER A 54 9.83 -24.38 -5.10
C SER A 54 8.69 -23.64 -5.78
N PHE A 55 8.39 -24.01 -7.03
CA PHE A 55 7.33 -23.44 -7.86
C PHE A 55 5.90 -23.74 -7.38
N THR A 56 5.72 -24.30 -6.18
CA THR A 56 4.41 -24.64 -5.65
C THR A 56 3.92 -23.54 -4.71
N LEU A 57 2.79 -22.91 -5.06
CA LEU A 57 2.10 -21.93 -4.20
C LEU A 57 1.62 -22.53 -2.85
N ALA A 58 1.72 -23.84 -2.68
CA ALA A 58 1.27 -24.56 -1.49
C ALA A 58 2.14 -24.32 -0.24
N LYS A 59 3.38 -23.82 -0.39
CA LYS A 59 4.29 -23.61 0.74
C LYS A 59 4.68 -22.13 0.86
N ILE A 60 4.73 -21.67 2.12
CA ILE A 60 5.32 -20.39 2.51
C ILE A 60 6.59 -20.72 3.28
N GLY A 61 7.70 -20.04 2.97
CA GLY A 61 9.00 -20.32 3.58
C GLY A 61 9.07 -19.98 5.07
N GLU A 62 10.18 -20.34 5.71
CA GLU A 62 10.44 -19.98 7.10
C GLU A 62 10.50 -18.45 7.29
N PRO A 63 10.12 -17.91 8.46
CA PRO A 63 10.22 -16.48 8.71
C PRO A 63 11.64 -15.94 8.50
N VAL A 64 11.76 -14.78 7.87
CA VAL A 64 13.03 -14.03 7.80
C VAL A 64 13.28 -13.41 9.17
N PRO A 65 14.32 -13.83 9.94
CA PRO A 65 14.42 -13.48 11.36
C PRO A 65 14.40 -11.99 11.64
N LYS A 66 15.13 -11.19 10.85
CA LYS A 66 15.20 -9.74 11.01
C LYS A 66 13.86 -9.05 10.73
N MET A 67 13.13 -9.48 9.71
CA MET A 67 11.81 -8.92 9.38
C MET A 67 10.77 -9.35 10.41
N ALA A 68 10.81 -10.60 10.85
CA ALA A 68 9.93 -11.11 11.90
C ALA A 68 10.11 -10.34 13.21
N GLU A 69 11.36 -10.07 13.61
CA GLU A 69 11.66 -9.24 14.80
C GLU A 69 11.11 -7.81 14.64
N LEU A 70 11.35 -7.19 13.49
CA LEU A 70 10.83 -5.85 13.18
C LEU A 70 9.29 -5.80 13.28
N VAL A 71 8.58 -6.74 12.65
CA VAL A 71 7.12 -6.81 12.72
C VAL A 71 6.63 -7.02 14.16
N ARG A 72 7.28 -7.88 14.94
CA ARG A 72 6.91 -8.08 16.36
C ARG A 72 7.12 -6.80 17.17
N SER A 73 8.20 -6.05 16.91
CA SER A 73 8.43 -4.76 17.57
C SER A 73 7.34 -3.73 17.24
N MET A 74 6.92 -3.67 15.97
CA MET A 74 5.83 -2.79 15.52
C MET A 74 4.52 -3.11 16.25
N VAL A 75 4.16 -4.38 16.32
CA VAL A 75 2.96 -4.84 17.04
C VAL A 75 3.04 -4.49 18.52
N LYS A 76 4.19 -4.72 19.17
CA LYS A 76 4.40 -4.39 20.59
C LYS A 76 4.26 -2.88 20.84
N SER A 77 4.63 -2.06 19.87
CA SER A 77 4.48 -0.60 19.92
C SER A 77 3.09 -0.09 19.50
N GLY A 78 2.12 -0.98 19.23
CA GLY A 78 0.76 -0.61 18.85
C GLY A 78 0.61 -0.13 17.40
N VAL A 79 1.61 -0.40 16.54
CA VAL A 79 1.55 -0.04 15.12
C VAL A 79 0.60 -1.01 14.39
N ARG A 80 -0.29 -0.45 13.57
CA ARG A 80 -1.18 -1.25 12.70
C ARG A 80 -0.40 -1.83 11.53
N VAL A 81 -0.26 -3.15 11.49
CA VAL A 81 0.40 -3.90 10.41
C VAL A 81 -0.63 -4.67 9.61
N LYS A 82 -0.50 -4.66 8.29
CA LYS A 82 -1.21 -5.57 7.37
C LYS A 82 -0.19 -6.38 6.57
N ILE A 83 -0.52 -7.63 6.27
CA ILE A 83 0.23 -8.41 5.28
C ILE A 83 -0.22 -7.96 3.90
N PHE A 84 0.68 -7.34 3.15
CA PHE A 84 0.42 -6.78 1.82
C PHE A 84 1.07 -7.66 0.75
N THR A 85 0.32 -8.60 0.19
CA THR A 85 0.89 -9.68 -0.64
C THR A 85 0.01 -10.03 -1.83
N ALA A 86 0.64 -10.40 -2.95
CA ALA A 86 -0.07 -10.91 -4.14
C ALA A 86 -0.93 -12.15 -3.83
N ARG A 87 -0.56 -12.95 -2.82
CA ARG A 87 -1.36 -14.11 -2.36
C ARG A 87 -2.79 -13.73 -1.96
N ALA A 88 -3.05 -12.48 -1.60
CA ALA A 88 -4.39 -12.02 -1.23
C ALA A 88 -5.41 -12.03 -2.39
N GLY A 89 -4.95 -12.22 -3.63
CA GLY A 89 -5.82 -12.40 -4.79
C GLY A 89 -6.53 -13.76 -4.85
N ASP A 90 -6.17 -14.71 -3.99
CA ASP A 90 -6.75 -16.06 -3.93
C ASP A 90 -7.15 -16.39 -2.48
N THR A 91 -8.41 -16.78 -2.28
CA THR A 91 -8.96 -17.07 -0.94
C THR A 91 -8.26 -18.27 -0.29
N GLU A 92 -7.88 -19.29 -1.04
CA GLU A 92 -7.16 -20.44 -0.49
C GLU A 92 -5.76 -20.03 -0.02
N GLN A 93 -5.11 -19.17 -0.79
CA GLN A 93 -3.81 -18.61 -0.44
C GLN A 93 -3.89 -17.72 0.81
N VAL A 94 -4.95 -16.91 0.96
CA VAL A 94 -5.20 -16.15 2.19
C VAL A 94 -5.27 -17.08 3.40
N GLN A 95 -5.96 -18.22 3.31
CA GLN A 95 -6.03 -19.19 4.41
C GLN A 95 -4.67 -19.80 4.75
N LEU A 96 -3.83 -20.06 3.74
CA LEU A 96 -2.45 -20.51 3.95
C LEU A 96 -1.62 -19.43 4.67
N VAL A 97 -1.71 -18.17 4.26
CA VAL A 97 -1.03 -17.04 4.94
C VAL A 97 -1.48 -16.95 6.40
N LYS A 98 -2.79 -16.98 6.65
CA LYS A 98 -3.37 -16.93 8.00
C LYS A 98 -2.89 -18.08 8.89
N THR A 99 -2.84 -19.29 8.34
CA THR A 99 -2.31 -20.45 9.04
C THR A 99 -0.83 -20.30 9.34
N TRP A 100 -0.04 -19.84 8.38
CA TRP A 100 1.40 -19.61 8.54
C TRP A 100 1.69 -18.55 9.60
N LEU A 101 0.94 -17.44 9.62
CA LEU A 101 1.07 -16.39 10.64
C LEU A 101 0.85 -16.95 12.04
N ARG A 102 -0.24 -17.70 12.23
CA ARG A 102 -0.58 -18.35 13.50
C ARG A 102 0.50 -19.33 13.95
N THR A 103 0.98 -20.20 13.06
CA THR A 103 2.03 -21.19 13.37
C THR A 103 3.34 -20.52 13.81
N ASN A 104 3.64 -19.35 13.26
CA ASN A 104 4.84 -18.58 13.61
C ASN A 104 4.62 -17.56 14.74
N GLY A 105 3.48 -17.63 15.43
CA GLY A 105 3.17 -16.80 16.60
C GLY A 105 2.98 -15.32 16.25
N PHE A 106 2.53 -15.00 15.05
CA PHE A 106 2.09 -13.66 14.69
C PHE A 106 0.60 -13.47 15.04
N PRO A 107 0.15 -12.23 15.31
CA PRO A 107 -1.27 -11.91 15.39
C PRO A 107 -2.01 -12.22 14.09
N ASP A 108 -3.34 -12.23 14.18
CA ASP A 108 -4.22 -12.39 13.03
C ASP A 108 -4.30 -11.11 12.18
N PHE A 109 -3.22 -10.78 11.47
CA PHE A 109 -3.14 -9.58 10.63
C PHE A 109 -4.16 -9.61 9.48
N GLU A 110 -4.69 -8.45 9.11
CA GLU A 110 -5.38 -8.29 7.83
C GLU A 110 -4.43 -8.66 6.68
N VAL A 111 -4.93 -9.43 5.71
CA VAL A 111 -4.19 -9.86 4.50
C VAL A 111 -4.87 -9.22 3.30
N THR A 112 -4.14 -8.42 2.52
CA THR A 112 -4.70 -7.67 1.39
C THR A 112 -3.68 -7.46 0.28
N ASN A 113 -4.12 -7.28 -0.95
CA ASN A 113 -3.33 -6.80 -2.09
C ASN A 113 -3.84 -5.43 -2.59
N VAL A 114 -4.80 -4.82 -1.88
CA VAL A 114 -5.39 -3.53 -2.23
C VAL A 114 -4.73 -2.44 -1.42
N LYS A 115 -4.09 -1.50 -2.11
CA LYS A 115 -3.55 -0.27 -1.52
C LYS A 115 -4.68 0.73 -1.29
N ASP A 116 -4.67 1.37 -0.13
CA ASP A 116 -5.56 2.48 0.22
C ASP A 116 -4.74 3.73 0.63
N TYR A 117 -5.44 4.81 0.99
CA TYR A 117 -4.81 6.08 1.41
C TYR A 117 -4.14 6.01 2.79
N ASP A 118 -4.49 5.01 3.60
CA ASP A 118 -3.97 4.85 4.96
C ASP A 118 -2.65 4.06 5.00
N MET A 119 -2.19 3.50 3.86
CA MET A 119 -0.89 2.84 3.79
C MET A 119 0.25 3.87 3.80
N ILE A 120 0.91 4.02 4.95
CA ILE A 120 1.96 5.03 5.15
C ILE A 120 3.38 4.51 4.91
N ARG A 121 3.57 3.18 4.89
CA ARG A 121 4.87 2.54 4.65
C ARG A 121 4.68 1.14 4.08
N LEU A 122 5.61 0.73 3.22
CA LEU A 122 5.69 -0.63 2.67
C LEU A 122 7.10 -1.19 2.91
N TYR A 123 7.17 -2.41 3.44
CA TYR A 123 8.36 -3.26 3.43
C TYR A 123 8.13 -4.37 2.40
N ASP A 124 9.00 -4.45 1.40
CA ASP A 124 8.87 -5.37 0.26
C ASP A 124 10.26 -5.55 -0.38
N ASP A 125 10.64 -6.79 -0.70
CA ASP A 125 11.94 -7.16 -1.26
C ASP A 125 12.14 -6.68 -2.70
N ARG A 126 11.06 -6.28 -3.38
CA ARG A 126 11.04 -5.80 -4.76
C ARG A 126 10.74 -4.30 -4.88
N ALA A 127 10.42 -3.60 -3.79
CA ALA A 127 10.08 -2.19 -3.84
C ALA A 127 11.31 -1.29 -4.04
N VAL A 128 11.20 -0.35 -4.98
CA VAL A 128 12.17 0.73 -5.18
C VAL A 128 11.51 2.05 -4.81
N GLN A 129 12.12 2.80 -3.89
CA GLN A 129 11.60 4.10 -3.47
C GLN A 129 11.85 5.15 -4.56
N VAL A 130 10.82 5.94 -4.83
CA VAL A 130 10.87 7.10 -5.74
C VAL A 130 10.64 8.38 -4.92
N ILE A 131 11.43 9.42 -5.18
CA ILE A 131 11.25 10.74 -4.57
C ILE A 131 9.91 11.33 -5.07
N ALA A 132 9.06 11.75 -4.12
CA ALA A 132 7.71 12.20 -4.40
C ALA A 132 7.67 13.25 -5.52
N ASN A 133 6.83 13.02 -6.53
CA ASN A 133 6.59 13.91 -7.67
C ASN A 133 7.79 14.16 -8.60
N THR A 134 8.88 13.39 -8.51
CA THR A 134 10.05 13.58 -9.38
C THR A 134 10.29 12.41 -10.34
N GLY A 135 9.93 11.18 -9.96
CA GLY A 135 10.33 9.98 -10.69
C GLY A 135 11.77 9.54 -10.43
N GLU A 136 12.54 10.31 -9.64
CA GLU A 136 13.91 9.99 -9.28
C GLU A 136 13.94 8.85 -8.26
N ILE A 137 14.77 7.84 -8.52
CA ILE A 137 14.94 6.69 -7.63
C ILE A 137 15.84 7.12 -6.46
N VAL A 138 15.44 6.76 -5.23
CA VAL A 138 16.33 6.87 -4.08
C VAL A 138 17.41 5.81 -4.21
N GLU A 139 18.66 6.23 -4.38
CA GLU A 139 19.79 5.30 -4.51
C GLU A 139 19.96 4.49 -3.21
N GLY A 140 19.72 3.18 -3.31
CA GLY A 140 20.03 2.21 -2.27
C GLY A 140 21.33 1.44 -2.58
N PRO A 141 21.81 0.61 -1.64
CA PRO A 141 22.87 -0.35 -1.96
C PRO A 141 22.41 -1.23 -3.12
N ARG A 142 23.22 -1.28 -4.20
CA ARG A 142 22.96 -2.20 -5.31
C ARG A 142 23.09 -3.63 -4.77
N SER A 143 22.04 -4.42 -4.99
CA SER A 143 22.01 -5.87 -4.74
C SER A 143 23.11 -6.58 -5.51
#